data_AF-A0AA39QBC1-F1
#
_entry.id   AF-A0AA39QBC1-F1
#
_cell.length_a   1.000
_cell.length_b   1.000
_cell.length_c   1.000
_cell.angle_alpha   90.00
_cell.angle_beta   90.00
_cell.angle_gamma   90.00
#
_symmetry.space_group_name_H-M   'P 1'
#
loop_
_entity.id
_entity.type
_entity.pdbx_description
1 polymer ?
#
loop_
_entity_poly.entity_id
_entity_poly.type
_entity_poly.pdbx_seq_one_letter_code
_entity_poly.pdbx_strand_id
1 'polypeptide(L)'
;MFSRSQYLRSFYLGFFLVLSFASHPTNGGSVNVTVDDTDFLITYSPAEAWYTKDTVCSSCLKVDLGQVDVFENTYHGASLTEDPDDKEGQDEDNNSNDQTENDENPDYPSQNTTRRGRNHSILDSDAGDSDDTPVTAQFTFNGTAIYIYCIQPEGFSSVSPTAMNLTFTLDNQLVGTYIHETSNTTAEPTPHFNVFSKKNLTPSPHVLQASLGVNSVFLIDYMIYTKNDLVSQGSGSQTAGVEYVFYLSLWIDLFNILTARTPKNHVSTFEAAIGGSVGVLATLALCIFLSIYGRRRLAARRDRRERAEIAAAAPLMIGPAPFIPRYFPGTVPPPYAPSAASSAQGDTHHSSGTEDMLNYADVPPSTPPPQDPQSLGLPPPSFAEAIADTSASVRILIPGAGSAEATGTTLPSANSDAPT
;
A
#
# COMPACT_ATOMS: atom_id res chain seq x y z
N MET A 1 -40.55 35.08 76.50
CA MET A 1 -41.06 35.58 75.20
C MET A 1 -39.88 35.70 74.26
N PHE A 2 -39.60 34.65 73.47
CA PHE A 2 -38.49 34.64 72.52
C PHE A 2 -39.04 34.47 71.10
N SER A 3 -38.51 35.32 70.23
CA SER A 3 -38.92 35.59 68.87
C SER A 3 -38.78 34.37 67.96
N ARG A 4 -39.88 33.99 67.30
CA ARG A 4 -39.91 33.16 66.10
C ARG A 4 -40.13 34.09 64.91
N SER A 5 -39.16 34.21 64.01
CA SER A 5 -39.33 34.53 62.59
C SER A 5 -37.93 34.69 61.97
N GLN A 6 -37.80 34.50 60.66
CA GLN A 6 -36.60 34.73 59.81
C GLN A 6 -35.80 33.48 59.40
N TYR A 7 -36.43 32.44 58.86
CA TYR A 7 -35.74 31.50 57.95
C TYR A 7 -36.74 30.90 56.96
N LEU A 8 -37.27 31.71 56.03
CA LEU A 8 -38.07 31.19 54.90
C LEU A 8 -38.29 32.24 53.80
N ARG A 9 -37.22 32.92 53.36
CA ARG A 9 -37.25 33.75 52.14
C ARG A 9 -35.88 33.78 51.47
N SER A 10 -35.43 32.66 50.92
CA SER A 10 -34.29 32.67 49.99
C SER A 10 -34.23 31.39 49.13
N PHE A 11 -35.29 31.11 48.37
CA PHE A 11 -35.29 29.98 47.42
C PHE A 11 -36.18 30.20 46.18
N TYR A 12 -36.42 31.45 45.78
CA TYR A 12 -37.15 31.76 44.54
C TYR A 12 -36.43 32.87 43.76
N LEU A 13 -35.29 32.53 43.19
CA LEU A 13 -34.66 33.29 42.09
C LEU A 13 -33.68 32.37 41.34
N GLY A 14 -34.15 31.18 40.99
CA GLY A 14 -33.48 30.28 40.06
C GLY A 14 -33.78 30.69 38.62
N PHE A 15 -33.00 31.66 38.13
CA PHE A 15 -32.30 31.53 36.84
C PHE A 15 -33.11 31.01 35.63
N PHE A 16 -34.06 31.80 35.13
CA PHE A 16 -34.46 31.72 33.71
C PHE A 16 -33.39 32.42 32.86
N LEU A 17 -32.22 31.77 32.73
CA LEU A 17 -31.25 32.14 31.72
C LEU A 17 -31.58 31.32 30.48
N VAL A 18 -32.45 31.88 29.65
CA VAL A 18 -32.69 31.41 28.28
C VAL A 18 -31.38 31.66 27.52
N LEU A 19 -30.46 30.71 27.60
CA LEU A 19 -29.38 30.59 26.63
C LEU A 19 -30.05 30.28 25.29
N SER A 20 -30.34 31.32 24.53
CA SER A 20 -30.37 31.21 23.08
C SER A 20 -28.98 30.78 22.63
N PHE A 21 -28.72 29.48 22.65
CA PHE A 21 -27.63 28.89 21.88
C PHE A 21 -28.01 29.07 20.42
N ALA A 22 -27.70 30.24 19.87
CA ALA A 22 -27.53 30.36 18.44
C ALA A 22 -26.43 29.36 18.08
N SER A 23 -26.84 28.22 17.51
CA SER A 23 -25.95 27.24 16.91
C SER A 23 -25.20 27.94 15.80
N HIS A 24 -24.03 28.48 16.12
CA HIS A 24 -23.12 28.96 15.10
C HIS A 24 -22.70 27.72 14.31
N PRO A 25 -22.79 27.75 12.97
CA PRO A 25 -22.23 26.68 12.16
C PRO A 25 -20.74 26.62 12.49
N THR A 26 -20.35 25.58 13.22
CA THR A 26 -18.96 25.24 13.40
C THR A 26 -18.45 24.83 12.03
N ASN A 27 -17.68 25.70 11.38
CA ASN A 27 -16.89 25.34 10.21
C ASN A 27 -15.85 24.31 10.65
N GLY A 28 -16.22 23.02 10.62
CA GLY A 28 -15.26 21.94 10.71
C GLY A 28 -14.26 22.09 9.59
N GLY A 29 -12.99 22.30 9.93
CA GLY A 29 -11.93 22.37 8.93
C GLY A 29 -11.76 21.00 8.29
N SER A 30 -11.68 20.97 6.97
CA SER A 30 -11.26 19.76 6.27
C SER A 30 -9.74 19.63 6.39
N VAL A 31 -9.25 18.45 6.76
CA VAL A 31 -7.83 18.15 6.94
C VAL A 31 -7.41 17.13 5.88
N ASN A 32 -6.29 17.39 5.21
CA ASN A 32 -5.68 16.46 4.28
C ASN A 32 -4.80 15.47 5.05
N VAL A 33 -4.96 14.19 4.74
CA VAL A 33 -4.17 13.08 5.27
C VAL A 33 -3.41 12.47 4.10
N THR A 34 -2.08 12.52 4.17
CA THR A 34 -1.20 11.82 3.23
C THR A 34 -1.00 10.39 3.72
N VAL A 35 -1.09 9.43 2.80
CA VAL A 35 -0.90 8.00 3.05
C VAL A 35 0.17 7.51 2.09
N ASP A 36 1.21 6.95 2.67
CA ASP A 36 2.36 6.36 1.98
C ASP A 36 1.98 5.07 1.22
N ASP A 37 2.70 4.72 0.16
CA ASP A 37 2.49 3.48 -0.60
C ASP A 37 2.68 2.21 0.25
N THR A 38 3.37 2.29 1.38
CA THR A 38 3.57 1.17 2.30
C THR A 38 2.52 1.05 3.40
N ASP A 39 1.53 1.95 3.44
CA ASP A 39 0.51 1.97 4.51
C ASP A 39 -0.44 0.77 4.43
N PHE A 40 -0.85 0.26 5.60
CA PHE A 40 -1.74 -0.89 5.73
C PHE A 40 -3.18 -0.63 5.25
N LEU A 41 -3.56 0.63 5.00
CA LEU A 41 -4.82 1.00 4.37
C LEU A 41 -4.87 0.62 2.88
N ILE A 42 -3.73 0.26 2.30
CA ILE A 42 -3.59 -0.18 0.91
C ILE A 42 -3.50 -1.69 0.87
N THR A 43 -4.36 -2.31 0.08
CA THR A 43 -4.34 -3.76 -0.19
C THR A 43 -3.98 -3.99 -1.65
N TYR A 44 -2.90 -4.71 -1.87
CA TYR A 44 -2.37 -5.08 -3.17
C TYR A 44 -2.79 -6.51 -3.53
N SER A 45 -3.35 -6.72 -4.72
CA SER A 45 -3.81 -8.03 -5.19
C SER A 45 -3.55 -8.22 -6.68
N PRO A 46 -3.12 -9.42 -7.14
CA PRO A 46 -2.52 -10.47 -6.31
C PRO A 46 -1.15 -9.99 -5.78
N ALA A 47 -0.73 -10.38 -4.58
CA ALA A 47 0.42 -9.77 -3.90
C ALA A 47 1.73 -9.95 -4.69
N GLU A 48 1.86 -11.05 -5.43
CA GLU A 48 3.01 -11.40 -6.28
C GLU A 48 3.17 -10.51 -7.51
N ALA A 49 2.11 -9.82 -7.95
CA ALA A 49 2.20 -8.87 -9.07
C ALA A 49 2.79 -7.51 -8.63
N TRP A 50 2.91 -7.29 -7.32
CA TRP A 50 3.39 -6.05 -6.73
C TRP A 50 4.81 -6.21 -6.20
N TYR A 51 5.62 -5.17 -6.40
CA TYR A 51 7.00 -5.13 -6.00
C TYR A 51 7.33 -3.77 -5.38
N THR A 52 8.28 -3.77 -4.45
CA THR A 52 8.81 -2.54 -3.85
C THR A 52 10.11 -2.14 -4.54
N LYS A 53 10.61 -0.93 -4.25
CA LYS A 53 11.93 -0.48 -4.71
C LYS A 53 13.08 -1.48 -4.45
N ASP A 54 13.00 -2.21 -3.33
CA ASP A 54 14.06 -3.12 -2.87
C ASP A 54 13.89 -4.53 -3.46
N THR A 55 12.79 -4.78 -4.17
CA THR A 55 12.51 -6.08 -4.77
C THR A 55 13.44 -6.32 -5.96
N VAL A 56 14.10 -7.48 -5.98
CA VAL A 56 14.93 -7.91 -7.12
C VAL A 56 14.05 -8.65 -8.11
N CYS A 57 13.75 -8.01 -9.24
CA CYS A 57 13.07 -8.65 -10.35
C CYS A 57 13.70 -8.23 -11.68
N SER A 58 13.67 -9.14 -12.65
CA SER A 58 14.27 -8.97 -13.97
C SER A 58 13.33 -8.35 -15.00
N SER A 59 12.02 -8.47 -14.79
CA SER A 59 10.99 -8.01 -15.72
C SER A 59 10.27 -6.74 -15.26
N CYS A 60 10.39 -6.34 -14.00
CA CYS A 60 9.71 -5.14 -13.54
C CYS A 60 10.47 -3.86 -13.86
N LEU A 61 9.70 -2.80 -14.07
CA LEU A 61 10.24 -1.47 -14.30
C LEU A 61 10.81 -0.93 -12.98
N LYS A 62 12.13 -0.76 -12.94
CA LYS A 62 12.84 -0.14 -11.82
C LYS A 62 13.10 1.33 -12.12
N VAL A 63 12.62 2.20 -11.23
CA VAL A 63 12.96 3.62 -11.24
C VAL A 63 14.25 3.80 -10.47
N ASP A 64 15.24 4.46 -11.08
CA ASP A 64 16.45 4.89 -10.38
C ASP A 64 16.11 6.10 -9.48
N LEU A 65 15.92 5.82 -8.19
CA LEU A 65 15.56 6.82 -7.18
C LEU A 65 16.70 7.81 -6.89
N GLY A 66 17.93 7.55 -7.35
CA GLY A 66 19.05 8.46 -7.16
C GLY A 66 18.83 9.85 -7.78
N GLN A 67 17.86 9.96 -8.71
CA GLN A 67 17.57 11.18 -9.45
C GLN A 67 16.11 11.66 -9.33
N VAL A 68 15.23 10.84 -8.75
CA VAL A 68 13.78 11.12 -8.70
C VAL A 68 13.33 11.38 -7.26
N ASP A 69 12.70 12.53 -7.02
CA ASP A 69 12.10 12.88 -5.73
C ASP A 69 10.80 12.08 -5.53
N VAL A 70 10.86 10.99 -4.77
CA VAL A 70 9.73 10.11 -4.49
C VAL A 70 9.35 10.27 -3.03
N PHE A 71 8.06 10.26 -2.71
CA PHE A 71 7.58 10.44 -1.36
C PHE A 71 8.17 9.38 -0.43
N GLU A 72 8.76 9.83 0.68
CA GLU A 72 9.50 9.01 1.64
C GLU A 72 10.55 8.05 1.03
N ASN A 73 10.96 8.31 -0.22
CA ASN A 73 11.85 7.46 -1.00
C ASN A 73 11.35 6.00 -1.10
N THR A 74 10.04 5.79 -1.19
CA THR A 74 9.36 4.49 -1.33
C THR A 74 8.38 4.48 -2.49
N TYR A 75 8.19 3.32 -3.11
CA TYR A 75 7.13 3.12 -4.10
C TYR A 75 6.75 1.64 -4.16
N HIS A 76 5.49 1.40 -4.55
CA HIS A 76 4.97 0.09 -4.91
C HIS A 76 4.65 0.07 -6.40
N GLY A 77 5.34 -0.81 -7.13
CA GLY A 77 5.14 -1.02 -8.55
C GLY A 77 4.34 -2.28 -8.82
N ALA A 78 3.57 -2.28 -9.90
CA ALA A 78 3.02 -3.48 -10.52
C ALA A 78 3.17 -3.38 -12.04
N SER A 79 3.36 -4.53 -12.69
CA SER A 79 3.45 -4.63 -14.14
C SER A 79 2.59 -5.79 -14.61
N LEU A 80 1.70 -5.53 -15.56
CA LEU A 80 0.89 -6.55 -16.21
C LEU A 80 1.29 -6.62 -17.68
N THR A 81 1.88 -7.74 -18.10
CA THR A 81 2.23 -8.04 -19.50
C THR A 81 1.17 -8.96 -20.08
N GLU A 82 0.89 -8.86 -21.39
CA GLU A 82 0.17 -9.91 -22.12
C GLU A 82 0.74 -11.29 -21.82
N ASP A 83 -0.13 -12.27 -21.59
CA ASP A 83 0.28 -13.66 -21.46
C ASP A 83 0.93 -14.10 -22.79
N PRO A 84 2.13 -14.73 -22.76
CA PRO A 84 2.74 -15.27 -23.97
C PRO A 84 1.86 -16.25 -24.75
N ASP A 85 0.91 -16.95 -24.13
CA ASP A 85 0.04 -17.92 -24.82
C ASP A 85 -1.04 -17.24 -25.70
N ASP A 86 -1.44 -16.01 -25.39
CA ASP A 86 -2.34 -15.20 -26.23
C ASP A 86 -1.78 -14.88 -27.63
N LYS A 87 -0.47 -15.07 -27.85
CA LYS A 87 0.19 -14.77 -29.12
C LYS A 87 0.19 -15.93 -30.11
N GLU A 88 -0.18 -17.15 -29.71
CA GLU A 88 -0.08 -18.34 -30.56
C GLU A 88 -1.25 -18.57 -31.52
N GLY A 89 -2.29 -17.73 -31.50
CA GLY A 89 -3.45 -17.87 -32.40
C GLY A 89 -3.31 -17.31 -33.82
N GLN A 90 -2.17 -16.69 -34.17
CA GLN A 90 -1.89 -16.35 -35.57
C GLN A 90 -1.28 -17.56 -36.27
N ASP A 91 -2.13 -18.57 -36.50
CA ASP A 91 -1.87 -19.60 -37.48
C ASP A 91 -1.54 -18.91 -38.80
N GLU A 92 -0.28 -19.02 -39.20
CA GLU A 92 0.19 -18.68 -40.53
C GLU A 92 -0.52 -19.60 -41.54
N ASP A 93 -1.77 -19.30 -41.86
CA ASP A 93 -2.50 -19.83 -43.03
C ASP A 93 -1.92 -19.26 -44.34
N ASN A 94 -0.60 -19.03 -44.36
CA ASN A 94 0.17 -18.51 -45.47
C ASN A 94 0.59 -19.63 -46.43
N ASN A 95 -0.33 -20.57 -46.70
CA ASN A 95 -0.08 -21.57 -47.72
C ASN A 95 -1.34 -22.04 -48.46
N SER A 96 -2.02 -21.09 -49.08
CA SER A 96 -2.87 -21.37 -50.25
C SER A 96 -2.57 -20.36 -51.35
N ASN A 97 -1.34 -20.41 -51.86
CA ASN A 97 -1.06 -20.06 -53.25
C ASN A 97 -1.73 -21.12 -54.14
N ASP A 98 -3.07 -21.16 -54.12
CA ASP A 98 -3.81 -21.92 -55.11
C ASP A 98 -3.79 -21.08 -56.38
N GLN A 99 -3.01 -21.59 -57.32
CA GLN A 99 -2.83 -21.05 -58.65
C GLN A 99 -4.22 -20.82 -59.25
N THR A 100 -4.56 -19.55 -59.47
CA THR A 100 -5.66 -19.21 -60.37
C THR A 100 -5.18 -19.54 -61.78
N GLU A 101 -5.33 -20.80 -62.16
CA GLU A 101 -5.29 -21.20 -63.56
C GLU A 101 -6.45 -20.48 -64.26
N ASN A 102 -6.07 -19.71 -65.28
CA ASN A 102 -6.97 -19.15 -66.26
C ASN A 102 -7.67 -20.29 -66.97
N ASP A 103 -8.98 -20.43 -66.83
CA ASP A 103 -9.80 -21.07 -67.85
C ASP A 103 -11.14 -20.33 -67.98
N GLU A 104 -11.23 -19.52 -69.02
CA GLU A 104 -12.48 -19.11 -69.64
C GLU A 104 -13.19 -20.36 -70.20
N ASN A 105 -14.36 -20.74 -69.65
CA ASN A 105 -15.49 -21.14 -70.48
C ASN A 105 -16.82 -21.19 -69.70
N PRO A 106 -17.97 -20.88 -70.33
CA PRO A 106 -19.25 -20.69 -69.65
C PRO A 106 -20.14 -21.94 -69.65
N ASP A 107 -21.12 -21.89 -68.75
CA ASP A 107 -22.44 -22.53 -68.79
C ASP A 107 -22.52 -24.06 -68.92
N TYR A 108 -22.64 -24.77 -67.79
CA TYR A 108 -23.63 -25.86 -67.63
C TYR A 108 -24.01 -26.04 -66.15
N PRO A 109 -25.29 -26.28 -65.82
CA PRO A 109 -25.73 -26.54 -64.46
C PRO A 109 -25.64 -28.02 -64.10
N SER A 110 -25.59 -28.30 -62.80
CA SER A 110 -25.82 -29.61 -62.14
C SER A 110 -24.58 -30.48 -61.95
N GLN A 111 -24.19 -30.75 -60.70
CA GLN A 111 -24.78 -31.86 -59.93
C GLN A 111 -24.24 -31.91 -58.50
N ASN A 112 -25.15 -32.22 -57.59
CA ASN A 112 -24.93 -32.76 -56.26
C ASN A 112 -23.82 -33.82 -56.23
N THR A 113 -22.71 -33.52 -55.55
CA THR A 113 -21.93 -34.56 -54.88
C THR A 113 -21.61 -34.14 -53.46
N THR A 114 -22.37 -34.73 -52.54
CA THR A 114 -22.07 -34.95 -51.13
C THR A 114 -20.61 -35.35 -50.92
N ARG A 115 -19.76 -34.40 -50.54
CA ARG A 115 -18.45 -34.70 -49.94
C ARG A 115 -18.56 -34.34 -48.46
N ARG A 116 -18.71 -35.39 -47.64
CA ARG A 116 -18.43 -35.40 -46.19
C ARG A 116 -17.02 -34.85 -45.96
N GLY A 117 -16.88 -33.54 -45.91
CA GLY A 117 -15.75 -32.85 -45.31
C GLY A 117 -15.98 -32.82 -43.81
N ARG A 118 -15.04 -33.37 -43.05
CA ARG A 118 -15.08 -33.43 -41.60
C ARG A 118 -15.23 -32.02 -41.02
N ASN A 119 -16.39 -31.76 -40.42
CA ASN A 119 -16.61 -30.68 -39.46
C ASN A 119 -15.88 -31.02 -38.15
N HIS A 120 -14.54 -30.99 -38.14
CA HIS A 120 -13.74 -31.01 -36.92
C HIS A 120 -13.15 -29.61 -36.72
N SER A 121 -13.96 -28.63 -36.31
CA SER A 121 -13.44 -27.34 -35.86
C SER A 121 -14.46 -26.45 -35.12
N ILE A 122 -15.45 -27.02 -34.43
CA ILE A 122 -16.53 -26.20 -33.79
C ILE A 122 -16.69 -26.49 -32.28
N LEU A 123 -15.75 -27.16 -31.60
CA LEU A 123 -15.94 -27.51 -30.19
C LEU A 123 -14.66 -27.52 -29.34
N ASP A 124 -13.77 -26.53 -29.49
CA ASP A 124 -12.77 -26.23 -28.45
C ASP A 124 -12.77 -24.73 -28.07
N SER A 125 -13.85 -24.00 -28.35
CA SER A 125 -14.02 -22.60 -27.92
C SER A 125 -14.37 -22.45 -26.43
N ASP A 126 -14.23 -23.51 -25.64
CA ASP A 126 -14.37 -23.50 -24.18
C ASP A 126 -13.02 -23.19 -23.47
N ALA A 127 -11.96 -22.84 -24.21
CA ALA A 127 -10.77 -22.16 -23.66
C ALA A 127 -11.07 -20.68 -23.32
N GLY A 128 -12.27 -20.42 -22.80
CA GLY A 128 -12.87 -19.10 -22.59
C GLY A 128 -12.66 -18.55 -21.19
N ASP A 129 -11.48 -18.73 -20.61
CA ASP A 129 -11.05 -18.00 -19.42
C ASP A 129 -9.54 -17.81 -19.56
N SER A 130 -9.16 -16.74 -20.28
CA SER A 130 -7.87 -16.10 -20.01
C SER A 130 -7.94 -15.69 -18.55
N ASP A 131 -7.43 -16.55 -17.67
CA ASP A 131 -7.40 -16.45 -16.20
C ASP A 131 -6.44 -15.32 -15.77
N ASP A 132 -6.50 -14.18 -16.47
CA ASP A 132 -5.78 -12.95 -16.18
C ASP A 132 -6.26 -12.46 -14.83
N THR A 133 -5.50 -12.85 -13.80
CA THR A 133 -5.79 -12.46 -12.44
C THR A 133 -5.67 -10.94 -12.35
N PRO A 134 -6.76 -10.21 -12.07
CA PRO A 134 -6.74 -8.76 -12.17
C PRO A 134 -5.79 -8.17 -11.14
N VAL A 135 -4.86 -7.33 -11.62
CA VAL A 135 -3.91 -6.63 -10.77
C VAL A 135 -4.53 -5.33 -10.27
N THR A 136 -4.71 -5.22 -8.95
CA THR A 136 -5.48 -4.16 -8.30
C THR A 136 -4.80 -3.65 -7.03
N ALA A 137 -4.96 -2.35 -6.79
CA ALA A 137 -4.68 -1.70 -5.50
C ALA A 137 -6.00 -1.14 -4.94
N GLN A 138 -6.34 -1.54 -3.72
CA GLN A 138 -7.54 -1.13 -3.03
C GLN A 138 -7.20 -0.27 -1.81
N PHE A 139 -7.91 0.85 -1.66
CA PHE A 139 -7.71 1.86 -0.64
C PHE A 139 -9.01 2.05 0.15
N THR A 140 -8.94 1.88 1.47
CA THR A 140 -10.09 2.19 2.36
C THR A 140 -9.83 3.50 3.10
N PHE A 141 -10.73 4.47 2.95
CA PHE A 141 -10.60 5.78 3.61
C PHE A 141 -11.94 6.32 4.10
N ASN A 142 -11.94 7.26 5.04
CA ASN A 142 -13.14 7.97 5.48
C ASN A 142 -12.94 9.47 5.24
N GLY A 143 -13.59 10.02 4.21
CA GLY A 143 -13.26 11.35 3.74
C GLY A 143 -14.24 11.93 2.72
N THR A 144 -13.95 13.14 2.26
CA THR A 144 -14.75 13.93 1.30
C THR A 144 -14.02 14.17 -0.02
N ALA A 145 -12.73 13.83 -0.09
CA ALA A 145 -11.95 13.86 -1.33
C ALA A 145 -10.80 12.85 -1.27
N ILE A 146 -10.33 12.40 -2.43
CA ILE A 146 -9.16 11.55 -2.61
C ILE A 146 -8.38 11.96 -3.87
N TYR A 147 -7.05 11.83 -3.81
CA TYR A 147 -6.08 12.11 -4.86
C TYR A 147 -5.04 11.00 -4.85
N ILE A 148 -4.75 10.38 -6.00
CA ILE A 148 -3.69 9.37 -6.14
C ILE A 148 -2.54 10.00 -6.93
N TYR A 149 -1.34 9.88 -6.37
CA TYR A 149 -0.09 10.30 -6.99
C TYR A 149 0.76 9.08 -7.31
N CYS A 150 1.39 9.10 -8.48
CA CYS A 150 2.24 8.02 -8.96
C CYS A 150 3.53 8.59 -9.58
N ILE A 151 4.46 7.69 -9.87
CA ILE A 151 5.59 7.98 -10.74
C ILE A 151 5.14 7.67 -12.17
N GLN A 152 5.06 8.68 -13.03
CA GLN A 152 4.78 8.47 -14.44
C GLN A 152 6.05 7.98 -15.13
N PRO A 153 6.06 6.75 -15.67
CA PRO A 153 7.18 6.25 -16.44
C PRO A 153 7.29 7.05 -17.74
N GLU A 154 8.51 7.44 -18.06
CA GLU A 154 8.83 8.07 -19.33
C GLU A 154 9.77 7.16 -20.11
N GLY A 155 9.63 7.23 -21.43
CA GLY A 155 10.48 6.53 -22.38
C GLY A 155 10.14 5.07 -22.68
N PHE A 156 11.06 4.45 -23.39
CA PHE A 156 10.90 3.12 -23.97
C PHE A 156 11.79 2.12 -23.23
N SER A 157 11.19 1.02 -22.76
CA SER A 157 11.90 -0.17 -22.29
C SER A 157 11.55 -1.34 -23.18
N SER A 158 12.55 -2.12 -23.58
CA SER A 158 12.32 -3.34 -24.37
C SER A 158 11.88 -4.54 -23.52
N VAL A 159 11.93 -4.42 -22.19
CA VAL A 159 11.72 -5.54 -21.26
C VAL A 159 10.51 -5.32 -20.36
N SER A 160 10.11 -4.07 -20.12
CA SER A 160 9.01 -3.73 -19.22
C SER A 160 8.06 -2.74 -19.89
N PRO A 161 6.74 -2.89 -19.71
CA PRO A 161 5.79 -1.90 -20.20
C PRO A 161 6.05 -0.56 -19.51
N THR A 162 6.00 0.52 -20.30
CA THR A 162 6.02 1.89 -19.80
C THR A 162 4.68 2.61 -20.02
N ALA A 163 3.69 1.94 -20.63
CA ALA A 163 2.33 2.46 -20.73
C ALA A 163 1.62 2.32 -19.38
N MET A 164 0.65 3.19 -19.08
CA MET A 164 -0.22 3.03 -17.91
C MET A 164 -1.67 3.08 -18.35
N ASN A 165 -2.42 2.02 -18.08
CA ASN A 165 -3.86 1.98 -18.29
C ASN A 165 -4.52 1.61 -16.96
N LEU A 166 -5.18 2.57 -16.33
CA LEU A 166 -5.75 2.44 -15.00
C LEU A 166 -7.25 2.67 -15.06
N THR A 167 -8.01 1.79 -14.41
CA THR A 167 -9.45 1.93 -14.21
C THR A 167 -9.74 2.11 -12.73
N PHE A 168 -10.49 3.15 -12.38
CA PHE A 168 -10.80 3.50 -11.00
C PHE A 168 -12.27 3.25 -10.69
N THR A 169 -12.54 2.43 -9.68
CA THR A 169 -13.88 2.23 -9.12
C THR A 169 -13.94 2.73 -7.69
N LEU A 170 -14.93 3.55 -7.35
CA LEU A 170 -15.21 4.01 -5.99
C LEU A 170 -16.53 3.40 -5.54
N ASP A 171 -16.53 2.69 -4.42
CA ASP A 171 -17.70 1.99 -3.88
C ASP A 171 -18.37 1.10 -4.94
N ASN A 172 -17.54 0.36 -5.68
CA ASN A 172 -17.91 -0.53 -6.78
C ASN A 172 -18.56 0.17 -7.99
N GLN A 173 -18.42 1.49 -8.11
CA GLN A 173 -18.86 2.25 -9.28
C GLN A 173 -17.66 2.79 -10.06
N LEU A 174 -17.66 2.61 -11.38
CA LEU A 174 -16.64 3.20 -12.26
C LEU A 174 -16.69 4.74 -12.15
N VAL A 175 -15.59 5.35 -11.69
CA VAL A 175 -15.49 6.80 -11.47
C VAL A 175 -14.48 7.50 -12.37
N GLY A 176 -13.61 6.74 -13.04
CA GLY A 176 -12.66 7.30 -14.00
C GLY A 176 -11.73 6.25 -14.59
N THR A 177 -11.01 6.65 -15.62
CA THR A 177 -9.92 5.90 -16.24
C THR A 177 -8.76 6.85 -16.50
N TYR A 178 -7.53 6.33 -16.51
CA TYR A 178 -6.34 7.08 -16.86
C TYR A 178 -5.52 6.25 -17.84
N ILE A 179 -5.13 6.87 -18.96
CA ILE A 179 -4.31 6.22 -19.98
C ILE A 179 -3.11 7.13 -20.26
N HIS A 180 -1.92 6.55 -20.15
CA HIS A 180 -0.64 7.13 -20.54
C HIS A 180 -0.01 6.23 -21.59
N GLU A 181 0.22 6.79 -22.76
CA GLU A 181 0.91 6.12 -23.85
C GLU A 181 2.41 6.44 -23.77
N THR A 182 3.23 5.45 -24.10
CA THR A 182 4.68 5.57 -24.07
C THR A 182 5.16 6.61 -25.08
N SER A 183 5.91 7.62 -24.62
CA SER A 183 6.63 8.51 -25.52
C SER A 183 7.94 7.85 -25.97
N ASN A 184 8.31 7.95 -27.25
CA ASN A 184 9.61 7.50 -27.76
C ASN A 184 10.78 8.39 -27.29
N THR A 185 10.56 9.23 -26.28
CA THR A 185 11.56 10.16 -25.78
C THR A 185 12.35 9.50 -24.66
N THR A 186 13.66 9.74 -24.57
CA THR A 186 14.48 9.32 -23.42
C THR A 186 14.25 10.21 -22.20
N ALA A 187 13.00 10.59 -21.94
CA ALA A 187 12.65 11.43 -20.80
C ALA A 187 12.75 10.64 -19.49
N GLU A 188 13.07 11.34 -18.42
CA GLU A 188 13.18 10.78 -17.07
C GLU A 188 11.77 10.58 -16.47
N PRO A 189 11.57 9.56 -15.62
CA PRO A 189 10.30 9.36 -14.92
C PRO A 189 9.87 10.62 -14.16
N THR A 190 8.59 10.96 -14.23
CA THR A 190 8.04 12.15 -13.57
C THR A 190 7.35 11.77 -12.26
N PRO A 191 7.89 12.12 -11.09
CA PRO A 191 7.26 11.82 -9.81
C PRO A 191 6.07 12.74 -9.52
N HIS A 192 5.31 12.42 -8.47
CA HIS A 192 4.20 13.22 -7.97
C HIS A 192 3.13 13.53 -9.04
N PHE A 193 2.94 12.61 -10.00
CA PHE A 193 1.98 12.78 -11.06
C PHE A 193 0.59 12.36 -10.58
N ASN A 194 -0.39 13.26 -10.66
CA ASN A 194 -1.76 12.98 -10.24
C ASN A 194 -2.52 12.21 -11.33
N VAL A 195 -2.77 10.92 -11.09
CA VAL A 195 -3.50 10.04 -12.02
C VAL A 195 -5.01 9.99 -11.76
N PHE A 196 -5.44 10.33 -10.55
CA PHE A 196 -6.84 10.30 -10.17
C PHE A 196 -7.17 11.29 -9.07
N SER A 197 -8.30 11.99 -9.22
CA SER A 197 -8.86 12.78 -8.14
C SER A 197 -10.38 12.76 -8.14
N LYS A 198 -10.95 12.72 -6.94
CA LYS A 198 -12.39 12.83 -6.72
C LYS A 198 -12.65 13.69 -5.50
N LYS A 199 -13.49 14.72 -5.65
CA LYS A 199 -13.88 15.66 -4.59
C LYS A 199 -15.38 15.59 -4.34
N ASN A 200 -15.84 16.26 -3.29
CA ASN A 200 -17.25 16.37 -2.92
C ASN A 200 -17.90 14.99 -2.68
N LEU A 201 -17.13 14.04 -2.15
CA LEU A 201 -17.66 12.79 -1.65
C LEU A 201 -18.44 13.04 -0.37
N THR A 202 -19.41 12.17 -0.11
CA THR A 202 -20.14 12.19 1.16
C THR A 202 -19.16 11.90 2.30
N PRO A 203 -19.26 12.56 3.47
CA PRO A 203 -18.39 12.25 4.61
C PRO A 203 -18.70 10.84 5.17
N SER A 204 -18.15 9.80 4.55
CA SER A 204 -18.41 8.40 4.86
C SER A 204 -17.16 7.53 4.58
N PRO A 205 -17.11 6.29 5.10
CA PRO A 205 -16.16 5.29 4.62
C PRO A 205 -16.37 5.00 3.13
N HIS A 206 -15.28 4.97 2.38
CA HIS A 206 -15.21 4.72 0.95
C HIS A 206 -14.14 3.67 0.64
N VAL A 207 -14.37 2.91 -0.44
CA VAL A 207 -13.40 1.96 -0.99
C VAL A 207 -13.08 2.40 -2.42
N LEU A 208 -11.86 2.86 -2.65
CA LEU A 208 -11.33 3.13 -3.99
C LEU A 208 -10.53 1.91 -4.44
N GLN A 209 -10.73 1.46 -5.66
CA GLN A 209 -9.93 0.41 -6.27
C GLN A 209 -9.39 0.92 -7.61
N ALA A 210 -8.08 0.84 -7.77
CA ALA A 210 -7.39 1.06 -9.03
C ALA A 210 -7.06 -0.32 -9.63
N SER A 211 -7.50 -0.55 -10.86
CA SER A 211 -7.27 -1.80 -11.60
C SER A 211 -6.34 -1.50 -12.78
N LEU A 212 -5.29 -2.31 -12.91
CA LEU A 212 -4.28 -2.20 -13.95
C LEU A 212 -4.76 -2.95 -15.20
N GLY A 213 -4.74 -2.28 -16.35
CA GLY A 213 -5.01 -2.87 -17.65
C GLY A 213 -3.82 -3.68 -18.17
N VAL A 214 -4.06 -4.49 -19.20
CA VAL A 214 -3.01 -5.26 -19.87
C VAL A 214 -1.92 -4.35 -20.47
N ASN A 215 -0.71 -4.90 -20.60
CA ASN A 215 0.49 -4.19 -21.08
C ASN A 215 0.78 -2.86 -20.38
N SER A 216 0.49 -2.78 -19.08
CA SER A 216 0.59 -1.54 -18.34
C SER A 216 1.43 -1.71 -17.08
N VAL A 217 1.99 -0.60 -16.62
CA VAL A 217 2.68 -0.49 -15.33
C VAL A 217 1.92 0.49 -14.43
N PHE A 218 2.02 0.30 -13.12
CA PHE A 218 1.52 1.25 -12.14
C PHE A 218 2.54 1.40 -11.01
N LEU A 219 3.08 2.60 -10.83
CA LEU A 219 4.08 2.92 -9.81
C LEU A 219 3.48 3.88 -8.78
N ILE A 220 2.82 3.36 -7.75
CA ILE A 220 2.18 4.16 -6.71
C ILE A 220 3.25 4.79 -5.82
N ASP A 221 3.11 6.10 -5.58
CA ASP A 221 3.98 6.93 -4.75
C ASP A 221 3.29 7.23 -3.41
N TYR A 222 2.17 7.96 -3.45
CA TYR A 222 1.35 8.21 -2.26
C TYR A 222 -0.08 8.59 -2.66
N MET A 223 -0.97 8.64 -1.68
CA MET A 223 -2.31 9.22 -1.85
C MET A 223 -2.59 10.28 -0.80
N ILE A 224 -3.51 11.19 -1.13
CA ILE A 224 -4.03 12.17 -0.18
C ILE A 224 -5.54 12.00 -0.12
N TYR A 225 -6.10 11.86 1.07
CA TYR A 225 -7.55 11.98 1.26
C TYR A 225 -7.86 13.12 2.23
N THR A 226 -9.00 13.77 2.00
CA THR A 226 -9.48 14.85 2.87
C THR A 226 -10.52 14.29 3.80
N LYS A 227 -10.39 14.49 5.11
CA LYS A 227 -11.43 14.17 6.09
C LYS A 227 -11.95 15.43 6.75
N ASN A 228 -13.23 15.45 7.11
CA ASN A 228 -13.77 16.53 7.93
C ASN A 228 -13.28 16.30 9.36
N ASP A 229 -12.49 17.23 9.88
CA ASP A 229 -12.22 17.24 11.31
C ASP A 229 -13.53 17.68 11.97
N LEU A 230 -14.27 16.70 12.48
CA LEU A 230 -15.26 16.98 13.50
C LEU A 230 -14.44 17.45 14.67
N VAL A 231 -14.12 18.75 14.70
CA VAL A 231 -13.61 19.40 15.88
C VAL A 231 -14.67 19.12 16.93
N SER A 232 -14.42 18.06 17.72
CA SER A 232 -15.12 17.84 18.97
C SER A 232 -14.74 19.05 19.77
N GLN A 233 -15.55 20.09 19.62
CA GLN A 233 -15.52 21.29 20.43
C GLN A 233 -16.05 20.88 21.80
N GLY A 234 -15.32 19.97 22.45
CA GLY A 234 -15.38 19.73 23.87
C GLY A 234 -14.90 21.01 24.50
N SER A 235 -15.85 21.90 24.75
CA SER A 235 -15.70 22.94 25.76
C SER A 235 -15.47 22.22 27.09
N GLY A 236 -14.21 21.95 27.43
CA GLY A 236 -13.91 21.07 28.56
C GLY A 236 -12.43 20.82 28.76
N SER A 237 -11.77 21.81 29.36
CA SER A 237 -10.60 21.67 30.25
C SER A 237 -9.63 20.51 30.00
N GLN A 238 -8.46 20.88 29.52
CA GLN A 238 -7.24 20.07 29.42
C GLN A 238 -7.10 19.07 30.59
N THR A 239 -7.24 17.79 30.29
CA THR A 239 -6.50 16.75 31.01
C THR A 239 -5.96 15.79 29.97
N ALA A 240 -4.65 15.92 29.71
CA ALA A 240 -3.92 15.14 28.72
C ALA A 240 -4.09 13.63 28.97
N GLY A 241 -4.50 12.89 27.95
CA GLY A 241 -4.72 11.45 28.10
C GLY A 241 -5.20 10.72 26.85
N VAL A 242 -4.27 10.47 25.93
CA VAL A 242 -4.19 9.28 25.06
C VAL A 242 -5.18 9.15 23.88
N GLU A 243 -4.64 9.37 22.68
CA GLU A 243 -5.18 8.96 21.37
C GLU A 243 -5.31 7.43 21.27
N TYR A 244 -6.43 6.86 21.70
CA TYR A 244 -6.76 5.44 21.43
C TYR A 244 -8.27 5.20 21.27
N VAL A 245 -9.03 6.21 20.84
CA VAL A 245 -10.51 6.15 20.84
C VAL A 245 -11.10 5.65 19.52
N PHE A 246 -10.35 5.67 18.41
CA PHE A 246 -10.94 5.35 17.09
C PHE A 246 -11.23 3.86 16.86
N TYR A 247 -10.43 2.96 17.43
CA TYR A 247 -10.64 1.50 17.28
C TYR A 247 -11.71 0.93 18.22
N LEU A 248 -12.13 1.68 19.25
CA LEU A 248 -13.17 1.24 20.19
C LEU A 248 -14.59 1.46 19.64
N SER A 249 -14.79 2.49 18.81
CA SER A 249 -16.12 2.86 18.27
C SER A 249 -16.72 1.75 17.41
N LEU A 250 -15.91 1.08 16.57
CA LEU A 250 -16.39 0.03 15.67
C LEU A 250 -16.78 -1.25 16.43
N TRP A 251 -16.10 -1.53 17.55
CA TRP A 251 -16.40 -2.69 18.41
C TRP A 251 -17.63 -2.49 19.30
N ILE A 252 -17.96 -1.24 19.67
CA ILE A 252 -19.11 -0.92 20.51
C ILE A 252 -20.44 -1.10 19.75
N ASP A 253 -20.50 -0.73 18.47
CA ASP A 253 -21.72 -0.90 17.67
C ASP A 253 -22.05 -2.37 17.40
N LEU A 254 -21.01 -3.23 17.27
CA LEU A 254 -21.20 -4.67 17.14
C LEU A 254 -21.70 -5.32 18.44
N PHE A 255 -21.33 -4.78 19.61
CA PHE A 255 -21.77 -5.30 20.91
C PHE A 255 -23.21 -4.90 21.26
N ASN A 256 -23.66 -3.72 20.81
CA ASN A 256 -25.03 -3.24 21.01
C ASN A 256 -26.04 -4.00 20.14
N ILE A 257 -25.64 -4.49 18.97
CA ILE A 257 -26.47 -5.33 18.11
C ILE A 257 -26.72 -6.71 18.76
N LEU A 258 -25.77 -7.24 19.52
CA LEU A 258 -25.90 -8.56 20.14
C LEU A 258 -26.77 -8.58 21.41
N THR A 259 -27.12 -7.42 21.98
CA THR A 259 -27.82 -7.32 23.28
C THR A 259 -29.29 -6.90 23.18
N ALA A 260 -29.82 -6.65 21.99
CA ALA A 260 -31.21 -6.23 21.81
C ALA A 260 -32.17 -7.41 21.57
N ARG A 261 -32.49 -8.20 22.60
CA ARG A 261 -33.80 -8.90 22.76
C ARG A 261 -33.87 -9.70 24.07
N THR A 262 -34.22 -9.03 25.17
CA THR A 262 -35.01 -9.69 26.22
C THR A 262 -36.07 -8.74 26.77
N PRO A 263 -37.33 -9.20 26.90
CA PRO A 263 -38.43 -8.39 27.38
C PRO A 263 -38.27 -8.04 28.86
N LYS A 264 -38.80 -6.86 29.19
CA LYS A 264 -38.72 -6.14 30.46
C LYS A 264 -39.04 -7.04 31.66
N ASN A 265 -38.20 -6.93 32.70
CA ASN A 265 -38.50 -6.94 34.15
C ASN A 265 -37.44 -7.74 34.95
N HIS A 266 -36.29 -7.11 35.27
CA HIS A 266 -35.40 -7.32 36.45
C HIS A 266 -34.02 -6.66 36.20
N VAL A 267 -33.92 -5.33 36.38
CA VAL A 267 -32.75 -4.51 36.01
C VAL A 267 -31.92 -4.10 37.24
N SER A 268 -31.54 -5.04 38.10
CA SER A 268 -30.59 -4.71 39.20
C SER A 268 -29.49 -5.74 39.44
N THR A 269 -29.41 -6.80 38.63
CA THR A 269 -28.44 -7.88 38.84
C THR A 269 -27.46 -8.04 37.67
N PHE A 270 -27.73 -7.43 36.51
CA PHE A 270 -26.86 -7.53 35.33
C PHE A 270 -25.72 -6.51 35.32
N GLU A 271 -25.89 -5.36 35.98
CA GLU A 271 -24.89 -4.28 36.00
C GLU A 271 -23.65 -4.63 36.84
N ALA A 272 -23.81 -5.46 37.88
CA ALA A 272 -22.70 -5.93 38.71
C ALA A 272 -21.81 -6.99 38.04
N ALA A 273 -22.36 -7.78 37.10
CA ALA A 273 -21.63 -8.87 36.45
C ALA A 273 -20.67 -8.35 35.36
N ILE A 274 -21.07 -7.30 34.63
CA ILE A 274 -20.27 -6.73 33.54
C ILE A 274 -19.10 -5.89 34.09
N GLY A 275 -19.27 -5.24 35.25
CA GLY A 275 -18.19 -4.51 35.92
C GLY A 275 -17.03 -5.41 36.40
N GLY A 276 -17.32 -6.66 36.74
CA GLY A 276 -16.31 -7.61 37.23
C GLY A 276 -15.29 -8.03 36.16
N SER A 277 -15.75 -8.32 34.94
CA SER A 277 -14.86 -8.80 33.87
C SER A 277 -13.91 -7.71 33.36
N VAL A 278 -14.39 -6.47 33.23
CA VAL A 278 -13.57 -5.33 32.79
C VAL A 278 -12.45 -5.03 33.81
N GLY A 279 -12.75 -5.12 35.11
CA GLY A 279 -11.74 -4.93 36.16
C GLY A 279 -10.65 -6.00 36.15
N VAL A 280 -11.02 -7.27 35.90
CA VAL A 280 -10.05 -8.38 35.81
C VAL A 280 -9.19 -8.24 34.55
N LEU A 281 -9.77 -7.86 33.42
CA LEU A 281 -8.99 -7.65 32.19
C LEU A 281 -8.03 -6.46 32.30
N ALA A 282 -8.47 -5.35 32.90
CA ALA A 282 -7.62 -4.17 33.10
C ALA A 282 -6.44 -4.45 34.04
N THR A 283 -6.66 -5.22 35.12
CA THR A 283 -5.58 -5.62 36.04
C THR A 283 -4.61 -6.60 35.39
N LEU A 284 -5.10 -7.56 34.60
CA LEU A 284 -4.26 -8.49 33.84
C LEU A 284 -3.42 -7.75 32.78
N ALA A 285 -4.02 -6.83 32.03
CA ALA A 285 -3.32 -6.01 31.05
C ALA A 285 -2.23 -5.15 31.69
N LEU A 286 -2.50 -4.53 32.85
CA LEU A 286 -1.52 -3.75 33.61
C LEU A 286 -0.34 -4.62 34.08
N CYS A 287 -0.62 -5.83 34.57
CA CYS A 287 0.42 -6.79 34.97
C CYS A 287 1.32 -7.20 33.80
N ILE A 288 0.75 -7.46 32.62
CA ILE A 288 1.52 -7.77 31.41
C ILE A 288 2.37 -6.57 30.99
N PHE A 289 1.80 -5.37 30.96
CA PHE A 289 2.52 -4.14 30.60
C PHE A 289 3.72 -3.90 31.51
N LEU A 290 3.53 -4.00 32.83
CA LEU A 290 4.62 -3.83 33.80
C LEU A 290 5.70 -4.92 33.65
N SER A 291 5.32 -6.16 33.33
CA SER A 291 6.25 -7.26 33.04
C SER A 291 7.12 -6.97 31.81
N ILE A 292 6.51 -6.52 30.71
CA ILE A 292 7.22 -6.18 29.46
C ILE A 292 8.12 -4.95 29.68
N TYR A 293 7.63 -3.92 30.38
CA TYR A 293 8.41 -2.73 30.70
C TYR A 293 9.64 -3.05 31.56
N GLY A 294 9.47 -3.92 32.56
CA GLY A 294 10.57 -4.42 33.40
C GLY A 294 11.61 -5.20 32.60
N ARG A 295 11.17 -6.11 31.72
CA ARG A 295 12.07 -6.85 30.81
C ARG A 295 12.86 -5.91 29.89
N ARG A 296 12.21 -4.93 29.27
CA ARG A 296 12.89 -3.95 28.40
C ARG A 296 13.93 -3.11 29.15
N ARG A 297 13.61 -2.66 30.37
CA ARG A 297 14.58 -1.92 31.20
C ARG A 297 15.78 -2.76 31.62
N LEU A 298 15.58 -4.04 31.92
CA LEU A 298 16.69 -4.93 32.29
C LEU A 298 17.57 -5.30 31.09
N ALA A 299 16.99 -5.50 29.90
CA ALA A 299 17.74 -5.71 28.67
C ALA A 299 18.67 -4.53 28.37
N ALA A 300 18.16 -3.29 28.41
CA ALA A 300 18.97 -2.09 28.20
C ALA A 300 20.12 -1.94 29.23
N ARG A 301 19.99 -2.52 30.43
CA ARG A 301 21.08 -2.55 31.42
C ARG A 301 22.15 -3.60 31.10
N ARG A 302 21.78 -4.73 30.47
CA ARG A 302 22.76 -5.73 30.00
C ARG A 302 23.58 -5.18 28.84
N ASP A 303 22.94 -4.56 27.84
CA ASP A 303 23.64 -3.95 26.70
C ASP A 303 24.67 -2.90 27.14
N ARG A 304 24.34 -2.10 28.16
CA ARG A 304 25.29 -1.12 28.73
C ARG A 304 26.49 -1.78 29.42
N ARG A 305 26.29 -2.93 30.06
CA ARG A 305 27.40 -3.69 30.68
C ARG A 305 28.27 -4.34 29.61
N GLU A 306 27.67 -4.97 28.61
CA GLU A 306 28.39 -5.59 27.49
C GLU A 306 29.20 -4.55 26.71
N ARG A 307 28.64 -3.37 26.40
CA ARG A 307 29.40 -2.27 25.78
C ARG A 307 30.53 -1.77 26.66
N ALA A 308 30.33 -1.68 27.98
CA ALA A 308 31.39 -1.26 28.90
C ALA A 308 32.52 -2.31 29.01
N GLU A 309 32.18 -3.60 28.98
CA GLU A 309 33.15 -4.70 28.96
C GLU A 309 33.93 -4.73 27.65
N ILE A 310 33.27 -4.58 26.50
CA ILE A 310 33.93 -4.48 25.18
C ILE A 310 34.85 -3.24 25.15
N ALA A 311 34.39 -2.08 25.63
CA ALA A 311 35.21 -0.88 25.68
C ALA A 311 36.41 -1.00 26.65
N ALA A 312 36.26 -1.74 27.75
CA ALA A 312 37.35 -1.99 28.70
C ALA A 312 38.34 -3.07 28.21
N ALA A 313 37.86 -4.04 27.42
CA ALA A 313 38.66 -5.11 26.83
C ALA A 313 39.31 -4.73 25.49
N ALA A 314 38.87 -3.64 24.86
CA ALA A 314 39.49 -3.12 23.65
C ALA A 314 40.96 -2.76 23.96
N PRO A 315 41.94 -3.46 23.36
CA PRO A 315 43.34 -3.12 23.55
C PRO A 315 43.54 -1.67 23.10
N LEU A 316 44.29 -0.89 23.87
CA LEU A 316 44.70 0.45 23.48
C LEU A 316 45.41 0.34 22.12
N MET A 317 44.67 0.64 21.05
CA MET A 317 45.19 0.71 19.71
C MET A 317 46.16 1.89 19.69
N ILE A 318 47.44 1.59 19.97
CA ILE A 318 48.55 2.45 19.60
C ILE A 318 48.48 2.49 18.07
N GLY A 319 47.80 3.51 17.55
CA GLY A 319 47.68 3.74 16.13
C GLY A 319 49.07 3.73 15.48
N PRO A 320 49.16 3.33 14.20
CA PRO A 320 50.44 3.27 13.50
C PRO A 320 51.16 4.61 13.67
N ALA A 321 52.41 4.55 14.14
CA ALA A 321 53.21 5.73 14.39
C ALA A 321 53.12 6.68 13.19
N PRO A 322 52.89 7.99 13.40
CA PRO A 322 52.67 8.93 12.31
C PRO A 322 53.81 8.81 11.30
N PHE A 323 53.45 8.56 10.04
CA PHE A 323 54.40 8.41 8.95
C PHE A 323 55.22 9.69 8.83
N ILE A 324 56.48 9.63 9.27
CA ILE A 324 57.47 10.67 8.99
C ILE A 324 57.93 10.42 7.54
N PRO A 325 57.61 11.30 6.57
CA PRO A 325 58.04 11.13 5.20
C PRO A 325 59.57 11.17 5.17
N ARG A 326 60.21 10.03 4.92
CA ARG A 326 61.64 9.98 4.65
C ARG A 326 61.83 10.43 3.21
N TYR A 327 62.29 11.66 3.04
CA TYR A 327 62.77 12.14 1.74
C TYR A 327 63.97 11.30 1.33
N PHE A 328 63.88 10.67 0.16
CA PHE A 328 64.99 9.91 -0.39
C PHE A 328 66.12 10.87 -0.80
N PRO A 329 67.39 10.58 -0.44
CA PRO A 329 68.52 11.39 -0.89
C PRO A 329 68.57 11.43 -2.42
N GLY A 330 68.36 12.61 -3.02
CA GLY A 330 68.39 12.82 -4.47
C GLY A 330 67.06 13.20 -5.12
N THR A 331 65.93 13.16 -4.40
CA THR A 331 64.68 13.72 -4.93
C THR A 331 64.64 15.22 -4.66
N VAL A 332 64.82 16.01 -5.72
CA VAL A 332 64.53 17.44 -5.70
C VAL A 332 63.02 17.58 -5.52
N PRO A 333 62.52 18.22 -4.44
CA PRO A 333 61.10 18.42 -4.26
C PRO A 333 60.54 19.20 -5.45
N PRO A 334 59.34 18.84 -5.95
CA PRO A 334 58.73 19.56 -7.07
C PRO A 334 58.61 21.05 -6.71
N PRO A 335 58.82 21.95 -7.69
CA PRO A 335 58.73 23.38 -7.46
C PRO A 335 57.34 23.69 -6.92
N TYR A 336 57.30 24.23 -5.70
CA TYR A 336 56.07 24.71 -5.08
C TYR A 336 55.37 25.66 -6.06
N ALA A 337 54.20 25.26 -6.54
CA ALA A 337 53.30 26.19 -7.20
C ALA A 337 53.04 27.34 -6.21
N PRO A 338 53.19 28.61 -6.63
CA PRO A 338 52.96 29.73 -5.73
C PRO A 338 51.51 29.65 -5.22
N SER A 339 51.38 29.52 -3.90
CA SER A 339 50.11 29.62 -3.21
C SER A 339 49.39 30.88 -3.67
N ALA A 340 48.30 30.69 -4.41
CA ALA A 340 47.34 31.75 -4.62
C ALA A 340 46.88 32.20 -3.22
N ALA A 341 47.23 33.43 -2.86
CA ALA A 341 46.76 34.07 -1.66
C ALA A 341 45.23 34.17 -1.75
N SER A 342 44.52 33.20 -1.16
CA SER A 342 43.09 33.34 -0.92
C SER A 342 42.92 34.37 0.19
N SER A 343 42.47 35.55 -0.25
CA SER A 343 41.90 36.59 0.57
C SER A 343 41.00 36.01 1.66
N ALA A 344 41.24 36.46 2.88
CA ALA A 344 40.32 36.32 3.98
C ALA A 344 38.97 36.93 3.59
N GLN A 345 37.94 36.10 3.52
CA GLN A 345 36.57 36.53 3.75
C GLN A 345 35.88 35.39 4.48
N GLY A 346 35.61 35.64 5.75
CA GLY A 346 34.84 34.72 6.57
C GLY A 346 33.43 34.64 6.03
N ASP A 347 32.93 33.43 5.88
CA ASP A 347 31.52 33.14 6.06
C ASP A 347 31.39 31.78 6.72
N THR A 348 30.89 31.84 7.94
CA THR A 348 30.50 30.71 8.76
C THR A 348 29.22 30.12 8.18
N HIS A 349 29.34 29.17 7.27
CA HIS A 349 28.23 28.28 6.94
C HIS A 349 28.54 26.87 7.44
N HIS A 350 27.92 26.53 8.57
CA HIS A 350 27.73 25.15 9.02
C HIS A 350 26.96 24.39 7.93
N SER A 351 27.69 23.59 7.15
CA SER A 351 27.10 22.47 6.41
C SER A 351 27.44 21.20 7.17
N SER A 352 26.44 20.65 7.87
CA SER A 352 26.48 19.30 8.42
C SER A 352 26.20 18.31 7.29
N GLY A 353 27.21 18.04 6.47
CA GLY A 353 27.23 16.88 5.59
C GLY A 353 28.05 15.78 6.25
N THR A 354 27.44 14.98 7.11
CA THR A 354 28.00 13.69 7.53
C THR A 354 27.83 12.71 6.36
N GLU A 355 28.67 12.85 5.34
CA GLU A 355 29.02 11.70 4.52
C GLU A 355 30.07 10.91 5.29
N ASP A 356 29.62 9.81 5.90
CA ASP A 356 30.49 8.75 6.40
C ASP A 356 31.27 8.18 5.21
N MET A 357 32.41 8.81 4.89
CA MET A 357 33.47 8.14 4.15
C MET A 357 33.99 7.01 5.05
N LEU A 358 33.32 5.86 4.98
CA LEU A 358 33.80 4.61 5.55
C LEU A 358 35.19 4.34 4.96
N ASN A 359 36.17 4.45 5.84
CA ASN A 359 37.58 4.20 5.57
C ASN A 359 37.73 2.79 4.98
N TYR A 360 38.32 2.68 3.79
CA TYR A 360 38.53 1.41 3.08
C TYR A 360 39.31 0.37 3.92
N ALA A 361 40.00 0.81 4.97
CA ALA A 361 40.74 -0.04 5.89
C ALA A 361 39.88 -0.85 6.89
N ASP A 362 38.58 -0.53 7.05
CA ASP A 362 37.67 -1.25 7.95
C ASP A 362 36.73 -2.26 7.24
N VAL A 363 36.89 -2.46 5.93
CA VAL A 363 36.17 -3.53 5.21
C VAL A 363 36.95 -4.84 5.38
N PRO A 364 36.48 -5.81 6.20
CA PRO A 364 37.14 -7.10 6.29
C PRO A 364 37.16 -7.78 4.92
N PRO A 365 38.21 -8.53 4.57
CA PRO A 365 38.25 -9.28 3.32
C PRO A 365 37.00 -10.17 3.24
N SER A 366 36.34 -10.15 2.08
CA SER A 366 35.12 -10.91 1.81
C SER A 366 35.31 -12.34 2.28
N THR A 367 34.55 -12.72 3.30
CA THR A 367 34.58 -14.08 3.84
C THR A 367 34.09 -15.00 2.72
N PRO A 368 34.82 -16.08 2.37
CA PRO A 368 34.35 -17.01 1.35
C PRO A 368 32.97 -17.53 1.72
N PRO A 369 32.08 -17.75 0.74
CA PRO A 369 30.71 -18.17 0.98
C PRO A 369 30.69 -19.45 1.83
N PRO A 370 29.74 -19.59 2.78
CA PRO A 370 29.57 -20.81 3.54
C PRO A 370 29.48 -22.00 2.59
N GLN A 371 30.36 -22.99 2.77
CA GLN A 371 30.19 -24.27 2.08
C GLN A 371 28.92 -24.90 2.61
N ASP A 372 27.97 -25.16 1.71
CA ASP A 372 26.71 -25.81 2.01
C ASP A 372 26.95 -27.16 2.73
N PRO A 373 26.52 -27.33 3.99
CA PRO A 373 26.61 -28.62 4.66
C PRO A 373 25.63 -29.68 4.10
N GLN A 374 24.88 -29.37 3.05
CA GLN A 374 23.86 -30.23 2.45
C GLN A 374 24.40 -31.17 1.34
N SER A 375 25.70 -31.14 1.02
CA SER A 375 26.32 -32.10 0.08
C SER A 375 26.73 -33.44 0.72
N LEU A 376 26.22 -33.78 1.91
CA LEU A 376 26.41 -35.10 2.51
C LEU A 376 25.08 -35.85 2.58
N GLY A 377 24.84 -36.63 1.53
CA GLY A 377 24.08 -37.89 1.50
C GLY A 377 22.85 -37.97 2.42
N LEU A 378 21.68 -37.67 1.86
CA LEU A 378 20.41 -38.15 2.42
C LEU A 378 20.38 -39.69 2.33
N PRO A 379 20.16 -40.42 3.45
CA PRO A 379 19.82 -41.84 3.38
C PRO A 379 18.43 -42.00 2.74
N PRO A 380 18.19 -43.12 2.02
CA PRO A 380 16.91 -43.35 1.34
C PRO A 380 15.74 -43.40 2.33
N PRO A 381 14.55 -42.93 1.94
CA PRO A 381 13.37 -42.95 2.80
C PRO A 381 12.97 -44.38 3.16
N SER A 382 12.65 -44.59 4.44
CA SER A 382 12.07 -45.84 4.92
C SER A 382 10.63 -45.99 4.42
N PHE A 383 10.30 -47.21 4.00
CA PHE A 383 9.08 -47.67 3.31
C PHE A 383 7.74 -47.53 4.07
N ALA A 384 7.63 -46.68 5.08
CA ALA A 384 6.51 -46.70 6.04
C ALA A 384 5.48 -45.57 5.93
N GLU A 385 5.59 -44.67 4.94
CA GLU A 385 4.68 -43.51 4.86
C GLU A 385 4.14 -43.30 3.45
N ALA A 386 3.54 -44.36 2.94
CA ALA A 386 2.47 -44.28 1.95
C ALA A 386 1.20 -44.79 2.65
N ILE A 387 0.06 -44.15 2.41
CA ILE A 387 -1.27 -44.37 3.01
C ILE A 387 -1.57 -43.43 4.20
N ALA A 388 -1.88 -42.18 3.87
CA ALA A 388 -2.91 -41.41 4.57
C ALA A 388 -3.53 -40.42 3.57
N ASP A 389 -4.17 -40.99 2.55
CA ASP A 389 -5.18 -40.31 1.73
C ASP A 389 -6.52 -40.45 2.47
N THR A 390 -7.09 -39.35 2.95
CA THR A 390 -8.51 -39.29 3.27
C THR A 390 -9.07 -37.95 2.86
N SER A 391 -9.78 -38.02 1.75
CA SER A 391 -10.72 -37.06 1.22
C SER A 391 -11.84 -36.76 2.23
N ALA A 392 -12.21 -35.49 2.37
CA ALA A 392 -13.49 -35.09 2.95
C ALA A 392 -14.07 -33.92 2.15
N SER A 393 -14.86 -34.29 1.14
CA SER A 393 -15.77 -33.41 0.41
C SER A 393 -16.90 -32.97 1.34
N VAL A 394 -16.98 -31.67 1.63
CA VAL A 394 -18.15 -31.06 2.28
C VAL A 394 -18.91 -30.28 1.21
N ARG A 395 -19.99 -30.88 0.71
CA ARG A 395 -21.01 -30.20 -0.10
C ARG A 395 -21.93 -29.40 0.81
N ILE A 396 -21.93 -28.08 0.68
CA ILE A 396 -22.95 -27.21 1.26
C ILE A 396 -24.05 -27.00 0.20
N LEU A 397 -25.28 -27.42 0.52
CA LEU A 397 -26.47 -27.04 -0.22
C LEU A 397 -26.80 -25.57 0.07
N ILE A 398 -26.92 -24.75 -0.97
CA ILE A 398 -27.62 -23.46 -0.90
C ILE A 398 -28.93 -23.59 -1.70
N PRO A 399 -30.10 -23.36 -1.08
CA PRO A 399 -31.37 -23.25 -1.79
C PRO A 399 -31.67 -21.78 -2.12
N GLY A 400 -32.32 -21.55 -3.27
CA GLY A 400 -33.22 -20.41 -3.43
C GLY A 400 -32.92 -19.48 -4.59
N ALA A 401 -33.44 -19.84 -5.75
CA ALA A 401 -33.64 -18.96 -6.89
C ALA A 401 -34.59 -17.80 -6.53
N GLY A 402 -34.21 -16.58 -6.89
CA GLY A 402 -35.03 -15.39 -6.86
C GLY A 402 -34.78 -14.57 -8.12
N SER A 403 -35.65 -14.75 -9.10
CA SER A 403 -35.72 -14.01 -10.36
C SER A 403 -36.21 -12.58 -10.12
N ALA A 404 -35.50 -11.57 -10.64
CA ALA A 404 -35.98 -10.20 -10.86
C ALA A 404 -35.25 -9.68 -12.11
N GLU A 405 -35.87 -9.82 -13.28
CA GLU A 405 -36.72 -8.80 -13.94
C GLU A 405 -35.93 -7.52 -14.28
N ALA A 406 -35.50 -7.48 -15.53
CA ALA A 406 -34.78 -6.38 -16.15
C ALA A 406 -35.74 -5.24 -16.50
N THR A 407 -35.54 -4.07 -15.89
CA THR A 407 -36.07 -2.80 -16.39
C THR A 407 -34.93 -2.03 -17.05
N GLY A 408 -34.96 -2.03 -18.39
CA GLY A 408 -34.11 -1.19 -19.21
C GLY A 408 -34.41 0.29 -18.94
N THR A 409 -33.35 1.05 -18.68
CA THR A 409 -33.44 2.51 -18.56
C THR A 409 -32.51 3.13 -19.60
N THR A 410 -33.13 3.82 -20.54
CA THR A 410 -32.53 4.53 -21.66
C THR A 410 -31.67 5.70 -21.16
N LEU A 411 -30.39 5.71 -21.55
CA LEU A 411 -29.45 6.82 -21.34
C LEU A 411 -29.73 7.96 -22.34
N PRO A 412 -29.78 9.23 -21.91
CA PRO A 412 -29.67 10.37 -22.81
C PRO A 412 -28.20 10.70 -23.10
N SER A 413 -27.92 10.88 -24.39
CA SER A 413 -26.70 11.44 -24.96
C SER A 413 -26.46 12.87 -24.44
N ALA A 414 -25.26 13.14 -23.92
CA ALA A 414 -24.84 14.48 -23.50
C ALA A 414 -23.71 14.98 -24.40
N ASN A 415 -24.01 16.08 -25.10
CA ASN A 415 -23.10 16.88 -25.92
C ASN A 415 -21.92 17.42 -25.10
N SER A 416 -20.75 17.37 -25.72
CA SER A 416 -19.53 18.06 -25.33
C SER A 416 -19.59 19.54 -25.74
N ASP A 417 -19.50 20.45 -24.77
CA ASP A 417 -19.08 21.84 -24.98
C ASP A 417 -17.89 22.13 -24.06
N ALA A 418 -16.74 22.42 -24.66
CA ALA A 418 -15.53 22.90 -24.00
C ALA A 418 -15.44 24.43 -24.15
N PRO A 419 -14.91 25.17 -23.15
CA PRO A 419 -14.51 26.55 -23.37
C PRO A 419 -12.99 26.68 -23.56
N THR A 420 -12.66 27.53 -24.53
CA THR A 420 -11.35 28.16 -24.82
C THR A 420 -10.75 28.92 -23.65
#